data_AF-A0A0C2BPJ8-F1
#
_entry.id   AF-A0A0C2BPJ8-F1
#
_cell.length_a   1.000
_cell.length_b   1.000
_cell.length_c   1.000
_cell.angle_alpha   90.00
_cell.angle_beta   90.00
_cell.angle_gamma   90.00
#
_symmetry.space_group_name_H-M   'P 1'
#
loop_
_entity.id
_entity.type
_entity.pdbx_description
1 polymer ?
#
loop_
_entity_poly.entity_id
_entity_poly.type
_entity_poly.pdbx_seq_one_letter_code
_entity_poly.pdbx_strand_id
1 'polypeptide(L)'
;MGWTFLYCLLVYSFIDLAIASPDDPQLTFEDLYQYGKYEYTDGNWPDCVAFMKRALEDFQYFEDELVWCRRKCSQQVDAPDEDELSQKHAHSERALCLLRCKRDRFTGKPKIPRPQCLKT
;
A
#
# COMPACT_ATOMS: atom_id res chain seq x y z
N MET A 1 47.95 17.67 2.64
CA MET A 1 46.57 18.17 2.84
C MET A 1 45.54 17.58 1.88
N GLY A 2 45.89 17.05 0.69
CA GLY A 2 44.90 16.47 -0.22
C GLY A 2 44.33 15.11 0.20
N TRP A 3 45.10 14.29 0.93
CA TRP A 3 44.66 12.96 1.37
C TRP A 3 43.54 12.99 2.42
N THR A 4 43.50 14.00 3.29
CA THR A 4 42.41 14.16 4.27
C THR A 4 41.10 14.53 3.60
N PHE A 5 41.13 15.39 2.56
CA PHE A 5 39.94 15.72 1.78
C PHE A 5 39.43 14.53 0.96
N LEU A 6 40.33 13.74 0.36
CA LEU A 6 39.97 12.50 -0.34
C LEU A 6 39.36 11.46 0.61
N TYR A 7 39.90 11.33 1.82
CA TYR A 7 39.36 10.42 2.84
C TYR A 7 37.97 10.86 3.31
N CYS A 8 37.76 12.16 3.54
CA CYS A 8 36.44 12.68 3.89
C CYS A 8 35.41 12.47 2.78
N LEU A 9 35.76 12.69 1.51
CA LEU A 9 34.84 12.46 0.38
C LEU A 9 34.50 10.97 0.19
N LEU A 10 35.48 10.08 0.38
CA LEU A 10 35.24 8.64 0.35
C LEU A 10 34.32 8.20 1.51
N VAL A 11 34.57 8.67 2.74
CA VAL A 11 33.71 8.38 3.90
C VAL A 11 32.30 8.92 3.68
N TYR A 12 32.13 10.13 3.14
CA TYR A 12 30.82 10.71 2.86
C TYR A 12 30.04 9.87 1.81
N SER A 13 30.74 9.44 0.76
CA SER A 13 30.16 8.59 -0.29
C SER A 13 29.72 7.22 0.23
N PHE A 14 30.46 6.63 1.18
CA PHE A 14 30.07 5.38 1.84
C PHE A 14 28.88 5.55 2.79
N ILE A 15 28.74 6.71 3.45
CA ILE A 15 27.60 7.00 4.33
C ILE A 15 26.32 7.21 3.49
N ASP A 16 26.39 7.95 2.38
CA ASP A 16 25.25 8.13 1.48
C ASP A 16 24.79 6.80 0.84
N LEU A 17 25.73 5.89 0.53
CA LEU A 17 25.41 4.56 0.00
C LEU A 17 24.76 3.64 1.06
N ALA A 18 25.05 3.85 2.35
CA ALA A 18 24.50 3.05 3.45
C ALA A 18 23.13 3.55 3.96
N ILE A 19 22.76 4.80 3.70
CA ILE A 19 21.47 5.38 4.15
C ILE A 19 20.32 5.05 3.19
N ALA A 20 20.61 4.61 1.97
CA ALA A 20 19.62 4.09 1.03
C ALA A 20 19.30 2.60 1.34
N SER A 21 18.71 2.32 2.50
CA SER A 21 17.94 1.09 2.69
C SER A 21 16.56 1.29 2.03
N PRO A 22 16.22 0.57 0.94
CA PRO A 22 14.94 0.72 0.27
C PRO A 22 13.89 -0.27 0.80
N ASP A 23 14.05 -0.75 2.03
CA ASP A 23 13.06 -1.61 2.70
C ASP A 23 12.38 -0.84 3.84
N ASP A 24 11.73 0.27 3.51
CA ASP A 24 10.72 0.83 4.41
C ASP A 24 9.59 -0.21 4.51
N PRO A 25 9.25 -0.73 5.71
CA PRO A 25 8.23 -1.76 5.83
C PRO A 25 6.94 -1.25 5.21
N GLN A 26 6.43 -2.03 4.27
CA GLN A 26 5.18 -1.77 3.57
C GLN A 26 4.02 -1.74 4.57
N LEU A 27 3.69 -0.55 5.07
CA LEU A 27 2.65 -0.35 6.07
C LEU A 27 1.26 -0.57 5.46
N THR A 28 0.49 -1.46 6.05
CA THR A 28 -0.92 -1.69 5.69
C THR A 28 -1.84 -0.80 6.54
N PHE A 29 -3.09 -0.61 6.10
CA PHE A 29 -4.09 0.11 6.90
C PHE A 29 -4.32 -0.56 8.27
N GLU A 30 -4.16 -1.89 8.35
CA GLU A 30 -4.26 -2.65 9.60
C GLU A 30 -3.11 -2.30 10.53
N ASP A 31 -1.88 -2.20 10.01
CA ASP A 31 -0.71 -1.80 10.81
C ASP A 31 -0.88 -0.37 11.37
N LEU A 32 -1.37 0.56 10.53
CA LEU A 32 -1.68 1.93 10.97
C LEU A 32 -2.75 1.94 12.08
N TYR A 33 -3.77 1.09 11.96
CA TYR A 33 -4.79 0.94 12.99
C TYR A 33 -4.20 0.39 14.30
N GLN A 34 -3.31 -0.60 14.24
CA GLN A 34 -2.64 -1.11 15.44
C GLN A 34 -1.73 -0.05 16.09
N TYR A 35 -0.99 0.73 15.29
CA TYR A 35 -0.18 1.84 15.83
C TYR A 35 -1.04 2.89 16.52
N GLY A 36 -2.16 3.29 15.91
CA GLY A 36 -3.08 4.21 16.58
C GLY A 36 -3.64 3.66 17.90
N LYS A 37 -3.82 2.34 18.03
CA LYS A 37 -4.23 1.71 19.30
C LYS A 37 -3.12 1.76 20.36
N TYR A 38 -1.86 1.59 19.97
CA TYR A 38 -0.74 1.72 20.90
C TYR A 38 -0.60 3.15 21.41
N GLU A 39 -0.68 4.14 20.52
CA GLU A 39 -0.65 5.55 20.92
C GLU A 39 -1.84 5.94 21.81
N TYR A 40 -3.02 5.34 21.58
CA TYR A 40 -4.17 5.49 22.46
C TYR A 40 -3.87 4.98 23.88
N THR A 41 -3.27 3.80 24.01
CA THR A 41 -2.91 3.24 25.32
C THR A 41 -1.80 4.03 26.01
N ASP A 42 -0.92 4.65 25.24
CA ASP A 42 0.19 5.46 25.75
C ASP A 42 -0.23 6.91 26.06
N GLY A 43 -1.49 7.27 25.79
CA GLY A 43 -2.04 8.61 26.03
C GLY A 43 -1.53 9.67 25.04
N ASN A 44 -0.88 9.25 23.96
CA ASN A 44 -0.38 10.12 22.90
C ASN A 44 -1.49 10.42 21.88
N TRP A 45 -2.37 11.33 22.26
CA TRP A 45 -3.55 11.69 21.46
C TRP A 45 -3.24 12.23 20.05
N PRO A 46 -2.22 13.09 19.84
CA PRO A 46 -1.90 13.61 18.50
C PRO A 46 -1.57 12.49 17.50
N ASP A 47 -0.70 11.55 17.89
CA ASP A 47 -0.26 10.47 17.00
C ASP A 47 -1.34 9.39 16.85
N CYS A 48 -2.10 9.10 17.91
CA CYS A 48 -3.29 8.26 17.82
C CYS A 48 -4.25 8.75 16.73
N VAL A 49 -4.61 10.05 16.74
CA VAL A 49 -5.50 10.62 15.74
C VAL A 49 -4.87 10.61 14.35
N ALA A 50 -3.56 10.86 14.25
CA ALA A 50 -2.85 10.84 12.98
C ALA A 50 -2.86 9.44 12.33
N PHE A 51 -2.47 8.40 13.08
CA PHE A 51 -2.47 7.02 12.60
C PHE A 51 -3.88 6.53 12.25
N MET A 52 -4.87 6.85 13.09
CA MET A 52 -6.26 6.44 12.84
C MET A 52 -6.85 7.10 11.59
N LYS A 53 -6.60 8.41 11.38
CA LYS A 53 -7.04 9.08 10.14
C LYS A 53 -6.39 8.47 8.91
N ARG A 54 -5.08 8.21 8.99
CA ARG A 54 -4.33 7.59 7.89
C ARG A 54 -4.87 6.20 7.55
N ALA A 55 -5.14 5.38 8.57
CA ALA A 55 -5.74 4.06 8.40
C ALA A 55 -7.11 4.12 7.69
N LEU A 56 -7.95 5.09 8.06
CA LEU A 56 -9.26 5.28 7.43
C LEU A 56 -9.15 5.72 5.96
N GLU A 57 -8.26 6.66 5.65
CA GLU A 57 -8.02 7.11 4.27
C GLU A 57 -7.55 5.94 3.38
N ASP A 58 -6.62 5.14 3.88
CA ASP A 58 -6.09 4.00 3.15
C ASP A 58 -7.13 2.88 2.97
N PHE A 59 -7.99 2.68 3.98
CA PHE A 59 -9.10 1.74 3.89
C PHE A 59 -10.15 2.20 2.85
N GLN A 60 -10.52 3.48 2.85
CA GLN A 60 -11.44 4.04 1.84
C GLN A 60 -10.87 3.86 0.43
N TYR A 61 -9.58 4.14 0.25
CA TYR A 61 -8.91 3.90 -1.02
C TYR A 61 -8.95 2.43 -1.45
N PHE A 62 -8.73 1.50 -0.51
CA PHE A 62 -8.84 0.07 -0.77
C PHE A 62 -10.25 -0.32 -1.23
N GLU A 63 -11.30 0.19 -0.58
CA GLU A 63 -12.69 -0.05 -0.96
C GLU A 63 -13.02 0.51 -2.35
N ASP A 64 -12.60 1.74 -2.64
CA ASP A 64 -12.80 2.39 -3.93
C ASP A 64 -12.16 1.58 -5.08
N GLU A 65 -10.95 1.08 -4.86
CA GLU A 65 -10.25 0.22 -5.83
C GLU A 65 -10.98 -1.13 -6.04
N LEU A 66 -11.56 -1.70 -4.99
CA LEU A 66 -12.40 -2.90 -5.10
C LEU A 66 -13.68 -2.63 -5.90
N VAL A 67 -14.36 -1.53 -5.62
CA VAL A 67 -15.57 -1.12 -6.36
C VAL A 67 -15.23 -0.87 -7.83
N TRP A 68 -14.12 -0.21 -8.10
CA TRP A 68 -13.63 0.01 -9.45
C TRP A 68 -13.37 -1.32 -10.18
N CYS A 69 -12.69 -2.27 -9.54
CA CYS A 69 -12.47 -3.60 -10.11
C CYS A 69 -13.78 -4.33 -10.44
N ARG A 70 -14.78 -4.24 -9.55
CA ARG A 70 -16.11 -4.82 -9.81
C ARG A 70 -16.78 -4.18 -11.01
N ARG A 71 -16.80 -2.85 -11.10
CA ARG A 71 -17.38 -2.11 -12.24
C ARG A 71 -16.70 -2.46 -13.56
N LYS A 72 -15.36 -2.50 -13.57
CA LYS A 72 -14.57 -2.88 -14.73
C LYS A 72 -14.90 -4.30 -15.19
N CYS A 73 -14.88 -5.27 -14.29
CA CYS A 73 -15.14 -6.67 -14.65
C CYS A 73 -16.60 -6.94 -15.02
N SER A 74 -17.57 -6.18 -14.48
CA SER A 74 -18.97 -6.27 -14.92
C SER A 74 -19.19 -5.75 -16.34
N GLN A 75 -18.35 -4.82 -16.81
CA GLN A 75 -18.42 -4.28 -18.17
C GLN A 75 -17.65 -5.13 -19.18
N GLN A 76 -16.61 -5.85 -18.74
CA GLN A 76 -15.74 -6.63 -19.64
C GLN A 76 -16.23 -8.06 -19.89
N VAL A 77 -17.09 -8.62 -19.03
CA VAL A 77 -17.62 -9.97 -19.22
C VAL A 77 -19.07 -9.88 -19.68
N ASP A 78 -19.34 -10.51 -20.82
CA ASP A 78 -20.67 -10.53 -21.43
C ASP A 78 -21.75 -11.05 -20.47
N ALA A 79 -22.99 -10.64 -20.74
CA ALA A 79 -24.14 -11.19 -20.04
C ALA A 79 -24.29 -12.67 -20.41
N PRO A 80 -24.49 -13.57 -19.44
CA PRO A 80 -24.70 -14.97 -19.75
C PRO A 80 -26.04 -15.18 -20.47
N ASP A 81 -26.08 -16.18 -21.33
CA ASP A 81 -27.33 -16.69 -21.90
C ASP A 81 -28.08 -17.54 -20.85
N GLU A 82 -29.31 -17.96 -21.18
CA GLU A 82 -30.13 -18.85 -20.33
C GLU A 82 -29.48 -20.24 -20.11
N ASP A 83 -28.49 -20.61 -20.92
CA ASP A 83 -27.76 -21.87 -20.81
C ASP A 83 -26.88 -21.94 -19.54
N GLU A 84 -26.95 -23.06 -18.82
CA GLU A 84 -26.23 -23.22 -17.55
C GLU A 84 -24.71 -23.16 -17.75
N LEU A 85 -24.19 -23.75 -18.83
CA LEU A 85 -22.76 -23.74 -19.11
C LEU A 85 -22.29 -22.30 -19.42
N SER A 86 -23.09 -21.53 -20.17
CA SER A 86 -22.86 -20.10 -20.41
C SER A 86 -22.81 -19.29 -19.11
N GLN A 87 -23.74 -19.54 -18.18
CA GLN A 87 -23.74 -18.89 -16.86
C GLN A 87 -22.51 -19.22 -16.02
N LYS A 88 -22.11 -20.49 -15.96
CA LYS A 88 -20.90 -20.90 -15.23
C LYS A 88 -19.65 -20.28 -15.86
N HIS A 89 -19.56 -20.25 -17.18
CA HIS A 89 -18.45 -19.65 -17.91
C HIS A 89 -18.33 -18.14 -17.63
N ALA A 90 -19.44 -17.39 -17.74
CA ALA A 90 -19.45 -15.96 -17.41
C ALA A 90 -19.07 -15.70 -15.95
N HIS A 91 -19.51 -16.56 -15.02
CA HIS A 91 -19.13 -16.44 -13.61
C HIS A 91 -17.64 -16.71 -13.38
N SER A 92 -17.05 -17.72 -14.02
CA SER A 92 -15.62 -18.00 -13.92
C SER A 92 -14.77 -16.87 -14.52
N GLU A 93 -15.17 -16.32 -15.67
CA GLU A 93 -14.47 -15.21 -16.30
C GLU A 93 -14.51 -13.94 -15.44
N ARG A 94 -15.66 -13.63 -14.84
CA ARG A 94 -15.78 -12.50 -13.88
C ARG A 94 -14.88 -12.70 -12.67
N ALA A 95 -14.85 -13.91 -12.10
CA ALA A 95 -13.99 -14.22 -10.96
C ALA A 95 -12.51 -14.07 -11.31
N LEU A 96 -12.09 -14.55 -12.49
CA LEU A 96 -10.71 -14.44 -12.96
C LEU A 96 -10.31 -12.98 -13.21
N CYS A 97 -11.20 -12.19 -13.81
CA CYS A 97 -11.01 -10.75 -14.00
C CYS A 97 -10.78 -10.05 -12.66
N LEU A 98 -11.61 -10.32 -11.65
CA LEU A 98 -11.48 -9.72 -10.32
C LEU A 98 -10.14 -10.07 -9.66
N LEU A 99 -9.70 -11.34 -9.75
CA LEU A 99 -8.43 -11.78 -9.18
C LEU A 99 -7.24 -11.05 -9.81
N ARG A 100 -7.25 -10.92 -11.14
CA ARG A 100 -6.21 -10.17 -11.89
C ARG A 100 -6.23 -8.69 -11.52
N CYS A 101 -7.41 -8.08 -11.52
CA CYS A 101 -7.56 -6.66 -11.20
C CYS A 101 -7.06 -6.31 -9.80
N LYS A 102 -7.41 -7.13 -8.79
CA LYS A 102 -6.91 -6.93 -7.42
C LYS A 102 -5.39 -7.07 -7.35
N ARG A 103 -4.82 -8.08 -8.02
CA ARG A 103 -3.36 -8.24 -8.07
C ARG A 103 -2.72 -6.96 -8.62
N ASP A 104 -3.12 -6.53 -9.80
CA ASP A 104 -2.50 -5.40 -10.49
C ASP A 104 -2.61 -4.09 -9.70
N ARG A 105 -3.77 -3.84 -9.06
CA ARG A 105 -3.99 -2.65 -8.24
C ARG A 105 -3.20 -2.63 -6.93
N PHE A 106 -2.83 -3.78 -6.38
CA PHE A 106 -2.20 -3.88 -5.05
C PHE A 106 -0.73 -4.35 -5.06
N THR A 107 -0.21 -4.93 -6.16
CA THR A 107 1.21 -5.35 -6.26
C THR A 107 2.17 -4.26 -6.77
N GLY A 108 1.67 -3.19 -7.38
CA GLY A 108 2.52 -2.17 -8.05
C GLY A 108 2.54 -0.77 -7.45
N LYS A 109 1.82 -0.50 -6.36
CA LYS A 109 1.79 0.84 -5.75
C LYS A 109 2.94 1.00 -4.75
N PRO A 110 3.71 2.11 -4.78
CA PRO A 110 4.59 2.46 -3.68
C PRO A 110 3.71 2.63 -2.45
N LYS A 111 3.81 1.68 -1.54
CA LYS A 111 3.12 1.72 -0.26
C LYS A 111 3.78 2.81 0.57
N ILE A 112 2.91 3.52 1.26
CA ILE A 112 3.15 4.87 1.78
C ILE A 112 4.46 4.92 2.56
N PRO A 113 5.38 5.85 2.22
CA PRO A 113 6.56 6.09 3.06
C PRO A 113 6.08 6.40 4.47
N ARG A 114 6.73 5.85 5.50
CA ARG A 114 6.41 6.18 6.89
C ARG A 114 6.23 7.69 7.03
N PRO A 115 5.18 8.18 7.72
CA PRO A 115 5.10 9.59 8.03
C PRO A 115 6.41 9.99 8.69
N GLN A 116 7.09 10.99 8.13
CA GLN A 116 8.38 11.52 8.62
C GLN A 116 8.30 12.15 10.03
N CYS A 117 7.17 11.99 10.71
CA CYS A 117 6.94 12.33 12.10
C CYS A 117 7.48 11.22 13.01
N LEU A 118 8.80 11.05 13.02
CA LEU A 118 9.53 10.33 14.08
C LEU A 118 10.91 10.97 14.29
N LYS A 119 10.92 12.31 14.27
CA LYS A 119 12.04 13.13 14.72
C LYS A 119 11.52 14.18 15.70
N THR A 120 11.32 13.74 16.93
CA THR A 120 11.33 14.60 18.12
C THR A 120 12.11 13.88 19.19
#